data_AF-A0A534LJY6-F1
#
_entry.id   AF-A0A534LJY6-F1
#
_cell.length_a   1.000
_cell.length_b   1.000
_cell.length_c   1.000
_cell.angle_alpha   90.00
_cell.angle_beta   90.00
_cell.angle_gamma   90.00
#
_symmetry.space_group_name_H-M   'P 1'
#
loop_
_entity.id
_entity.type
_entity.pdbx_description
1 polymer ?
#
loop_
_entity_poly.entity_id
_entity_poly.type
_entity_poly.pdbx_seq_one_letter_code
_entity_poly.pdbx_strand_id
1 'polypeptide(L)'
;MDVGVDVGGTFTDFVGFRGSEVVTAKVPSTRDPSRAVVQGMQDLGAVGMAHGTTVATNAILERRGARTVFVTTAGFEDLLVIGRQNRPNLYDFRVTRPPPAVVREMCLGARERIDARGRVLRPLTQREARRIAHEVRARNAESVAVCLLFSFLKPQHERMIRKA
;
A
#
# COMPACT_ATOMS: atom_id res chain seq x y z
N MET A 1 8.04 16.29 -26.80
CA MET A 1 8.34 17.09 -25.59
C MET A 1 7.96 16.30 -24.35
N ASP A 2 8.48 16.68 -23.18
CA ASP A 2 8.08 16.11 -21.88
C ASP A 2 7.02 16.99 -21.21
N VAL A 3 6.09 16.36 -20.49
CA VAL A 3 5.02 17.05 -19.76
C VAL A 3 4.88 16.54 -18.33
N GLY A 4 4.62 17.44 -17.39
CA GLY A 4 4.04 17.10 -16.10
C GLY A 4 2.56 16.79 -16.27
N VAL A 5 2.08 15.72 -15.64
CA VAL A 5 0.69 15.27 -15.65
C VAL A 5 0.21 15.16 -14.22
N ASP A 6 -0.92 15.75 -13.87
CA ASP A 6 -1.59 15.54 -12.58
C ASP A 6 -2.99 14.96 -12.80
N VAL A 7 -3.17 13.71 -12.38
CA VAL A 7 -4.47 13.04 -12.44
C VAL A 7 -5.26 13.35 -11.16
N GLY A 8 -6.23 14.24 -11.30
CA GLY A 8 -7.22 14.57 -10.28
C GLY A 8 -8.54 13.80 -10.42
N GLY A 9 -9.46 14.05 -9.49
CA GLY A 9 -10.80 13.43 -9.49
C GLY A 9 -11.72 13.95 -10.60
N THR A 10 -11.60 15.22 -10.97
CA THR A 10 -12.48 15.86 -11.98
C THR A 10 -11.77 16.09 -13.32
N PHE A 11 -10.50 16.49 -13.27
CA PHE A 11 -9.68 16.74 -14.45
C PHE A 11 -8.30 16.10 -14.30
N THR A 12 -7.71 15.80 -15.45
CA THR A 12 -6.29 15.50 -15.62
C THR A 12 -5.63 16.72 -16.24
N ASP A 13 -4.70 17.30 -15.50
CA ASP A 13 -4.00 18.52 -15.85
C ASP A 13 -2.64 18.21 -16.46
N PHE A 14 -2.24 18.96 -17.48
CA PHE A 14 -0.96 18.81 -18.17
C PHE A 14 -0.25 20.15 -18.24
N VAL A 15 1.06 20.13 -18.04
CA VAL A 15 1.94 21.30 -18.21
C VAL A 15 3.27 20.87 -18.79
N GLY A 16 3.77 21.59 -19.78
CA GLY A 16 5.09 21.32 -20.35
C GLY A 16 5.64 22.51 -21.11
N PHE A 17 6.79 22.30 -21.75
CA PHE A 17 7.45 23.33 -22.54
C PHE A 17 7.62 22.90 -23.99
N ARG A 18 7.29 23.81 -24.92
CA ARG A 18 7.59 23.70 -26.35
C ARG A 18 8.56 24.81 -26.70
N GLY A 19 9.86 24.50 -26.67
CA GLY A 19 10.90 25.54 -26.70
C GLY A 19 10.83 26.39 -25.42
N SER A 20 10.62 27.70 -25.56
CA SER A 20 10.43 28.62 -24.43
C SER A 20 8.96 28.84 -24.04
N GLU A 21 8.01 28.29 -24.80
CA GLU A 21 6.58 28.46 -24.55
C GLU A 21 6.06 27.41 -23.56
N VAL A 22 5.27 27.84 -22.57
CA VAL A 22 4.53 26.94 -21.69
C VAL A 22 3.26 26.49 -22.40
N VAL A 23 3.07 25.18 -22.51
CA VAL A 23 1.85 24.58 -23.04
C VAL A 23 1.11 23.86 -21.92
N THR A 24 -0.22 23.97 -21.92
CA THR A 24 -1.08 23.30 -20.95
C THR A 24 -2.22 22.60 -21.67
N ALA A 25 -2.74 21.55 -21.04
CA ALA A 25 -4.00 20.93 -21.44
C ALA A 25 -4.77 20.52 -20.19
N LYS A 26 -6.09 20.47 -20.31
CA LYS A 26 -6.97 20.00 -19.25
C LYS A 26 -7.98 19.04 -19.86
N VAL A 27 -7.90 17.78 -19.47
CA VAL A 27 -8.77 16.72 -19.99
C VAL A 27 -9.70 16.26 -18.86
N PRO A 28 -11.03 16.16 -19.07
CA PRO A 28 -11.92 15.61 -18.06
C PRO A 28 -11.47 14.22 -17.59
N SER A 29 -11.42 13.98 -16.28
CA SER A 29 -11.05 12.69 -15.72
C SER A 29 -12.09 11.64 -16.05
N THR A 30 -11.62 10.45 -16.43
CA THR A 30 -12.44 9.30 -16.77
C THR A 30 -12.40 8.25 -15.67
N ARG A 31 -13.39 7.34 -15.63
CA ARG A 31 -13.38 6.20 -14.69
C ARG A 31 -12.09 5.37 -14.78
N ASP A 32 -11.56 5.23 -15.99
CA ASP A 32 -10.21 4.73 -16.24
C ASP A 32 -9.30 5.92 -16.52
N PRO A 33 -8.49 6.38 -15.56
CA PRO A 33 -7.68 7.59 -15.71
C PRO A 33 -6.65 7.50 -16.82
N SER A 34 -6.26 6.29 -17.24
CA SER A 34 -5.28 6.09 -18.32
C SER A 34 -5.76 6.71 -19.64
N ARG A 35 -7.07 6.72 -19.89
CA ARG A 35 -7.66 7.29 -21.11
C ARG A 35 -7.45 8.80 -21.19
N ALA A 36 -7.68 9.52 -20.09
CA ALA A 36 -7.45 10.96 -20.03
C ALA A 36 -5.96 11.30 -20.18
N VAL A 37 -5.08 10.48 -19.58
CA VAL A 37 -3.62 10.61 -19.73
C VAL A 37 -3.20 10.43 -21.19
N VAL A 38 -3.60 9.33 -21.83
CA VAL A 38 -3.25 9.02 -23.23
C VAL A 38 -3.77 10.12 -24.17
N GLN A 39 -5.01 10.56 -23.99
CA GLN A 39 -5.59 11.64 -24.78
C GLN A 39 -4.76 12.93 -24.68
N GLY A 40 -4.48 13.42 -23.47
CA GLY A 40 -3.73 14.66 -23.29
C GLY A 40 -2.28 14.56 -23.77
N MET A 41 -1.65 13.39 -23.65
CA MET A 41 -0.33 13.13 -24.25
C MET A 41 -0.36 13.26 -25.78
N GLN A 42 -1.39 12.70 -26.43
CA GLN A 42 -1.58 12.79 -27.89
C GLN A 42 -1.87 14.23 -28.34
N ASP A 43 -2.79 14.92 -27.66
CA ASP A 43 -3.17 16.31 -27.99
C ASP A 43 -1.97 17.27 -27.91
N LEU A 44 -1.05 17.00 -26.98
CA LEU A 44 0.14 17.81 -26.77
C LEU A 44 1.35 17.38 -27.63
N GLY A 45 1.31 16.20 -28.25
CA GLY A 45 2.48 15.60 -28.92
C GLY A 45 3.62 15.29 -27.93
N ALA A 46 3.26 14.90 -26.72
CA ALA A 46 4.21 14.55 -25.67
C ALA A 46 4.72 13.11 -25.86
N VAL A 47 6.01 12.90 -25.59
CA VAL A 47 6.68 11.58 -25.75
C VAL A 47 7.26 11.06 -24.45
N GLY A 48 7.34 11.90 -23.42
CA GLY A 48 7.70 11.54 -22.06
C GLY A 48 6.84 12.32 -21.05
N MET A 49 6.75 11.80 -19.82
CA MET A 49 5.93 12.41 -18.79
C MET A 49 6.46 12.24 -17.38
N ALA A 50 6.23 13.24 -16.54
CA ALA A 50 6.29 13.14 -15.08
C ALA A 50 4.87 13.02 -14.53
N HIS A 51 4.54 11.90 -13.90
CA HIS A 51 3.17 11.57 -13.50
C HIS A 51 2.94 11.81 -12.01
N GLY A 52 2.06 12.75 -11.70
CA GLY A 52 1.40 12.94 -10.41
C GLY A 52 -0.02 12.40 -10.45
N THR A 53 -0.48 11.86 -9.33
CA THR A 53 -1.88 11.44 -9.18
C THR A 53 -2.32 11.53 -7.74
N THR A 54 -3.58 11.91 -7.54
CA THR A 54 -4.24 11.90 -6.23
C THR A 54 -5.04 10.61 -5.98
N VAL A 55 -5.09 9.69 -6.95
CA VAL A 55 -5.90 8.46 -6.88
C VAL A 55 -5.53 7.60 -5.68
N ALA A 56 -4.23 7.41 -5.41
CA ALA A 56 -3.77 6.59 -4.28
C ALA A 56 -4.14 7.22 -2.92
N THR A 57 -3.95 8.53 -2.77
CA THR A 57 -4.29 9.25 -1.54
C THR A 57 -5.79 9.22 -1.27
N ASN A 58 -6.62 9.44 -2.30
CA ASN A 58 -8.07 9.36 -2.18
C ASN A 58 -8.53 7.94 -1.79
N ALA A 59 -7.95 6.90 -2.40
CA ALA A 59 -8.24 5.52 -2.02
C ALA A 59 -7.96 5.23 -0.53
N ILE A 60 -6.90 5.81 0.04
CA ILE A 60 -6.59 5.70 1.47
C ILE A 60 -7.62 6.46 2.32
N LEU A 61 -7.92 7.71 1.97
CA LEU A 61 -8.86 8.57 2.70
C LEU A 61 -10.27 7.98 2.73
N GLU A 62 -10.72 7.44 1.59
CA GLU A 62 -12.05 6.84 1.41
C GLU A 62 -12.08 5.36 1.81
N ARG A 63 -10.95 4.80 2.27
CA ARG A 63 -10.78 3.39 2.63
C ARG A 63 -11.20 2.41 1.53
N ARG A 64 -11.00 2.82 0.28
CA ARG A 64 -11.24 2.01 -0.93
C ARG A 64 -9.97 1.23 -1.30
N GLY A 65 -9.60 0.29 -0.44
CA GLY A 65 -8.48 -0.62 -0.65
C GLY A 65 -8.93 -2.04 -0.98
N ALA A 66 -7.98 -2.87 -1.43
CA ALA A 66 -8.20 -4.30 -1.59
C ALA A 66 -8.43 -4.97 -0.23
N ARG A 67 -9.26 -6.03 -0.19
CA ARG A 67 -9.46 -6.89 0.97
C ARG A 67 -8.15 -7.58 1.34
N THR A 68 -7.40 -6.95 2.24
CA THR A 68 -6.01 -7.32 2.55
C THR A 68 -5.94 -8.22 3.78
N VAL A 69 -5.19 -9.32 3.71
CA VAL A 69 -4.72 -10.06 4.90
C VAL A 69 -3.35 -9.54 5.32
N PHE A 70 -3.18 -9.25 6.60
CA PHE A 70 -1.91 -8.83 7.18
C PHE A 70 -1.25 -10.01 7.89
N VAL A 71 -0.06 -10.41 7.45
CA VAL A 71 0.75 -11.48 8.06
C VAL A 71 1.93 -10.85 8.79
N THR A 72 2.04 -11.12 10.09
CA THR A 72 3.10 -10.60 10.96
C THR A 72 3.70 -11.73 11.80
N THR A 73 4.75 -11.45 12.56
CA THR A 73 5.30 -12.41 13.53
C THR A 73 4.24 -12.77 14.57
N ALA A 74 4.07 -14.05 14.90
CA ALA A 74 3.09 -14.49 15.89
C ALA A 74 3.27 -13.77 17.24
N GLY A 75 2.16 -13.34 17.83
CA GLY A 75 2.12 -12.45 19.00
C GLY A 75 2.13 -10.96 18.68
N PHE A 76 2.19 -10.57 17.39
CA PHE A 76 2.16 -9.16 16.94
C PHE A 76 0.95 -8.86 16.03
N GLU A 77 -0.09 -9.72 16.03
CA GLU A 77 -1.27 -9.61 15.19
C GLU A 77 -2.10 -8.34 15.48
N ASP A 78 -2.02 -7.82 16.70
CA ASP A 78 -2.70 -6.60 17.15
C ASP A 78 -1.95 -5.30 16.78
N LEU A 79 -0.82 -5.38 16.07
CA LEU A 79 0.05 -4.23 15.79
C LEU A 79 -0.70 -3.07 15.14
N LEU A 80 -1.61 -3.34 14.19
CA LEU A 80 -2.38 -2.29 13.51
C LEU A 80 -3.45 -1.65 14.40
N VAL A 81 -3.99 -2.40 15.36
CA VAL A 81 -4.99 -1.91 16.34
C VAL A 81 -4.32 -1.06 17.42
N ILE A 82 -3.16 -1.51 17.90
CA ILE A 82 -2.37 -0.79 18.91
C ILE A 82 -1.77 0.48 18.30
N GLY A 83 -1.28 0.39 17.05
CA GLY A 83 -0.56 1.46 16.38
C GLY A 83 0.71 1.83 17.16
N ARG A 84 1.06 3.13 17.14
CA ARG A 84 2.20 3.67 17.93
C ARG A 84 1.79 4.26 19.27
N GLN A 85 0.52 4.12 19.65
CA GLN A 85 -0.05 4.78 20.83
C GLN A 85 0.15 6.31 20.88
N ASN A 86 0.34 6.95 19.72
CA ASN A 86 0.43 8.41 19.64
C ASN A 86 -0.84 9.06 20.20
N ARG A 87 -0.69 10.00 21.12
CA ARG A 87 -1.80 10.77 21.71
C ARG A 87 -1.68 12.25 21.28
N PRO A 88 -2.34 12.67 20.19
CA PRO A 88 -2.29 14.07 19.76
C PRO A 88 -2.86 15.02 20.83
N ASN A 89 -3.87 14.57 21.56
CA ASN A 89 -4.44 15.28 22.72
C ASN A 89 -4.21 14.43 23.99
N LEU A 90 -3.12 14.68 24.72
CA LEU A 90 -2.66 13.82 25.83
C LEU A 90 -3.71 13.60 26.93
N TYR A 91 -4.55 14.61 27.18
CA TYR A 91 -5.54 14.64 28.26
C TYR A 91 -6.98 14.37 27.80
N ASP A 92 -7.20 14.06 26.53
CA ASP A 92 -8.54 13.71 26.04
C ASP A 92 -8.83 12.23 26.31
N PHE A 93 -9.50 11.95 27.43
CA PHE A 93 -9.93 10.60 27.81
C PHE A 93 -11.05 10.03 26.93
N ARG A 94 -11.67 10.85 26.07
CA ARG A 94 -12.76 10.44 25.16
C ARG A 94 -12.27 10.22 23.72
N VAL A 95 -10.95 10.24 23.51
CA VAL A 95 -10.38 10.09 22.16
C VAL A 95 -10.81 8.78 21.52
N THR A 96 -11.44 8.88 20.35
CA THR A 96 -11.78 7.73 19.52
C THR A 96 -10.65 7.49 18.53
N ARG A 97 -10.04 6.29 18.59
CA ARG A 97 -8.99 5.92 17.63
C ARG A 97 -9.63 5.60 16.28
N PRO A 98 -9.02 6.02 15.16
CA PRO A 98 -9.49 5.59 13.85
C PRO A 98 -9.38 4.07 13.74
N PRO A 99 -10.33 3.41 13.05
CA PRO A 99 -10.24 1.96 12.85
C PRO A 99 -8.97 1.62 12.05
N PRO A 100 -8.35 0.46 12.30
CA PRO A 100 -7.14 0.06 11.58
C PRO A 100 -7.39 -0.08 10.07
N ALA A 101 -6.32 -0.06 9.27
CA ALA A 101 -6.41 -0.28 7.83
C ALA A 101 -6.84 -1.71 7.49
N VAL A 102 -6.47 -2.69 8.33
CA VAL A 102 -6.86 -4.10 8.24
C VAL A 102 -7.48 -4.48 9.57
N VAL A 103 -8.66 -5.09 9.53
CA VAL A 103 -9.39 -5.55 10.72
C VAL A 103 -8.67 -6.75 11.37
N ARG A 104 -8.85 -6.93 12.67
CA ARG A 104 -8.06 -7.89 13.46
C ARG A 104 -8.22 -9.34 13.01
N GLU A 105 -9.39 -9.69 12.50
CA GLU A 105 -9.76 -11.01 11.98
C GLU A 105 -8.97 -11.37 10.71
N MET A 106 -8.48 -10.34 10.02
CA MET A 106 -7.64 -10.42 8.82
C MET A 106 -6.14 -10.35 9.15
N CYS A 107 -5.76 -10.29 10.44
CA CYS A 107 -4.37 -10.34 10.89
C CYS A 107 -3.97 -11.76 11.31
N LEU A 108 -2.89 -12.28 10.73
CA LEU A 108 -2.36 -13.62 10.95
C LEU A 108 -0.95 -13.57 11.54
N GLY A 109 -0.70 -14.39 12.56
CA GLY A 109 0.64 -14.62 13.09
C GLY A 109 1.35 -15.76 12.39
N ALA A 110 2.54 -15.51 11.87
CA ALA A 110 3.49 -16.51 11.43
C ALA A 110 4.33 -16.99 12.61
N ARG A 111 4.32 -18.30 12.88
CA ARG A 111 5.08 -18.93 13.97
C ARG A 111 6.57 -19.01 13.66
N GLU A 112 7.21 -17.86 13.62
CA GLU A 112 8.64 -17.66 13.39
C GLU A 112 9.18 -16.59 14.35
N ARG A 113 10.49 -16.46 14.48
CA ARG A 113 11.11 -15.33 15.18
C ARG A 113 12.55 -15.09 14.73
N ILE A 114 12.85 -13.84 14.42
CA ILE A 114 14.20 -13.30 14.26
C ILE A 114 14.46 -12.25 15.36
N ASP A 115 15.69 -12.16 15.85
CA ASP A 115 16.11 -11.14 16.82
C ASP A 115 16.71 -9.89 16.16
N ALA A 116 17.00 -8.86 16.97
CA ALA A 116 17.57 -7.60 16.50
C ALA A 116 18.98 -7.72 15.89
N ARG A 117 19.65 -8.87 16.04
CA ARG A 117 20.96 -9.17 15.44
C ARG A 117 20.82 -10.05 14.19
N GLY A 118 19.60 -10.31 13.71
CA GLY A 118 19.34 -11.17 12.56
C GLY A 118 19.46 -12.67 12.84
N ARG A 119 19.60 -13.08 14.12
CA ARG A 119 19.65 -14.50 14.49
C ARG A 119 18.23 -15.07 14.48
N VAL A 120 18.10 -16.28 13.94
CA VAL A 120 16.83 -16.99 13.92
C VAL A 120 16.64 -17.64 15.29
N LEU A 121 15.68 -17.14 16.06
CA LEU A 121 15.29 -17.73 17.34
C LEU A 121 14.28 -18.86 17.14
N ARG A 122 13.39 -18.69 16.15
CA ARG A 122 12.42 -19.71 15.74
C ARG A 122 12.34 -19.73 14.22
N PRO A 123 12.75 -20.84 13.56
CA PRO A 123 12.70 -20.91 12.11
C PRO A 123 11.25 -20.98 11.61
N LEU A 124 10.98 -20.36 10.46
CA LEU A 124 9.75 -20.58 9.74
C LEU A 124 9.82 -21.95 9.03
N THR A 125 8.83 -22.81 9.27
CA THR A 125 8.76 -24.13 8.62
C THR A 125 7.90 -24.08 7.36
N GLN A 126 8.11 -25.02 6.43
CA GLN A 126 7.27 -25.14 5.24
C GLN A 126 5.79 -25.41 5.60
N ARG A 127 5.55 -26.17 6.67
CA ARG A 127 4.19 -26.44 7.18
C ARG A 127 3.51 -25.16 7.64
N GLU A 128 4.24 -24.28 8.33
CA GLU A 128 3.73 -23.01 8.80
C GLU A 128 3.43 -22.05 7.64
N ALA A 129 4.32 -21.97 6.64
CA ALA A 129 4.08 -21.17 5.44
C ALA A 129 2.81 -21.64 4.69
N ARG A 130 2.63 -22.95 4.53
CA ARG A 130 1.41 -23.53 3.92
C ARG A 130 0.15 -23.25 4.74
N ARG A 131 0.24 -23.29 6.08
CA ARG A 131 -0.87 -22.92 6.97
C ARG A 131 -1.30 -21.48 6.72
N ILE A 132 -0.36 -20.54 6.66
CA ILE A 132 -0.65 -19.12 6.39
C ILE A 132 -1.31 -18.98 5.01
N ALA A 133 -0.77 -19.60 3.97
CA ALA A 133 -1.33 -19.55 2.62
C ALA A 133 -2.77 -20.13 2.54
N HIS A 134 -3.07 -21.16 3.33
CA HIS A 134 -4.43 -21.69 3.47
C HIS A 134 -5.36 -20.69 4.17
N GLU A 135 -4.94 -20.12 5.30
CA GLU A 135 -5.70 -19.13 6.06
C GLU A 135 -5.99 -17.85 5.26
N VAL A 136 -5.04 -17.41 4.43
CA VAL A 136 -5.21 -16.29 3.48
C VAL A 136 -6.31 -16.60 2.46
N ARG A 137 -6.26 -17.80 1.86
CA ARG A 137 -7.26 -18.26 0.89
C ARG A 137 -8.65 -18.36 1.51
N ALA A 138 -8.75 -18.91 2.72
CA ALA A 138 -10.02 -19.04 3.44
C ALA A 138 -10.69 -17.68 3.75
N ARG A 139 -9.90 -16.59 3.83
CA ARG A 139 -10.39 -15.22 4.04
C ARG A 139 -10.72 -14.47 2.74
N ASN A 140 -10.62 -15.15 1.59
CA ASN A 140 -10.84 -14.57 0.27
C ASN A 140 -9.99 -13.31 0.04
N ALA A 141 -8.75 -13.25 0.54
CA ALA A 141 -7.93 -12.04 0.42
C ALA A 141 -7.67 -11.67 -1.05
N GLU A 142 -7.83 -10.39 -1.40
CA GLU A 142 -7.45 -9.83 -2.71
C GLU A 142 -5.97 -9.44 -2.73
N SER A 143 -5.39 -9.20 -1.55
CA SER A 143 -4.00 -8.83 -1.36
C SER A 143 -3.48 -9.38 -0.03
N VAL A 144 -2.15 -9.51 0.08
CA VAL A 144 -1.47 -9.96 1.30
C VAL A 144 -0.31 -9.03 1.60
N ALA A 145 -0.28 -8.48 2.80
CA ALA A 145 0.86 -7.75 3.33
C ALA A 145 1.61 -8.65 4.30
N VAL A 146 2.87 -8.98 4.02
CA VAL A 146 3.74 -9.76 4.91
C VAL A 146 4.75 -8.81 5.54
N CYS A 147 4.72 -8.67 6.86
CA CYS A 147 5.61 -7.79 7.62
C CYS A 147 6.07 -8.52 8.89
N LEU A 148 7.15 -9.27 8.79
CA LEU A 148 7.75 -9.98 9.91
C LEU A 148 8.79 -9.09 10.61
N LEU A 149 8.96 -9.28 11.92
CA LEU A 149 9.96 -8.54 12.68
C LEU A 149 11.37 -8.82 12.14
N PHE A 150 12.15 -7.75 11.98
CA PHE A 150 13.53 -7.79 11.48
C PHE A 150 13.69 -8.43 10.09
N SER A 151 12.64 -8.47 9.27
CA SER A 151 12.71 -8.99 7.91
C SER A 151 13.69 -8.21 7.01
N PHE A 152 13.91 -6.93 7.30
CA PHE A 152 14.94 -6.12 6.65
C PHE A 152 16.37 -6.64 6.89
N LEU A 153 16.65 -7.31 8.02
CA LEU A 153 17.92 -8.01 8.26
C LEU A 153 17.92 -9.41 7.63
N LYS A 154 16.77 -10.10 7.67
CA LYS A 154 16.67 -11.50 7.21
C LYS A 154 15.34 -11.77 6.50
N PRO A 155 15.22 -11.47 5.21
CA PRO A 155 13.95 -11.50 4.46
C PRO A 155 13.50 -12.91 4.06
N GLN A 156 14.24 -13.93 4.46
CA GLN A 156 14.06 -15.31 4.01
C GLN A 156 12.71 -15.88 4.43
N HIS A 157 12.26 -15.61 5.67
CA HIS A 157 10.95 -16.06 6.16
C HIS A 157 9.79 -15.43 5.36
N GLU A 158 9.86 -14.12 5.06
CA GLU A 158 8.82 -13.46 4.23
C GLU A 158 8.78 -14.04 2.81
N ARG A 159 9.94 -14.27 2.20
CA ARG A 159 10.05 -14.88 0.87
C ARG A 159 9.50 -16.31 0.84
N MET A 160 9.64 -17.06 1.93
CA MET A 160 9.06 -18.40 2.05
C MET A 160 7.53 -18.34 2.13
N ILE A 161 6.96 -17.40 2.89
CA ILE A 161 5.50 -17.19 2.93
C ILE A 161 4.98 -16.80 1.54
N ARG A 162 5.65 -15.87 0.84
CA ARG A 162 5.27 -15.44 -0.52
C ARG A 162 5.22 -16.59 -1.53
N LYS A 163 6.05 -17.62 -1.36
CA LYS A 163 6.16 -18.76 -2.29
C LYS A 163 5.14 -19.88 -2.02
N ALA A 164 4.49 -19.89 -0.85
CA ALA A 164 3.61 -20.96 -0.39
C ALA A 164 2.15 -20.76 -0.81
#